data_AF-A0A353PXU7-F1
#
_entry.id   AF-A0A353PXU7-F1
#
_cell.length_a   1.000
_cell.length_b   1.000
_cell.length_c   1.000
_cell.angle_alpha   90.00
_cell.angle_beta   90.00
_cell.angle_gamma   90.00
#
_symmetry.space_group_name_H-M   'P 1'
#
loop_
_entity.id
_entity.type
_entity.pdbx_description
1 polymer ?
#
loop_
_entity_poly.entity_id
_entity_poly.type
_entity_poly.pdbx_seq_one_letter_code
_entity_poly.pdbx_strand_id
1 'polypeptide(L)'
;NTIIFWMCIPSLLFALSILFIPGLIKRQPPDAEVHVETEFEEKKSFFNAFKNFPKVFWVGLFLIFCGYLGMTPSQRFFSMYIYEYLGLQASGFLWALAAIAEIPFMFFANRFLRRYGSMKLLVFGTFFVFVRIITYILIPNFTGALIAQLFNAFTYGLYHPAAIFFVAEHTPRKNLVVGMTLYSIVAIGAGSIIGNLIGGLVIEHFGYPVLFTSFSFVPLLAVILYFIFFKKGYRQK
;
A
#
# COMPACT_ATOMS: atom_id res chain seq x y z
N ASN A 1 -5.71 -8.86 31.84
CA ASN A 1 -6.68 -9.83 31.28
C ASN A 1 -7.67 -9.23 30.28
N THR A 2 -8.16 -8.01 30.47
CA THR A 2 -9.15 -7.38 29.58
C THR A 2 -8.65 -7.17 28.14
N ILE A 3 -7.39 -6.75 27.96
CA ILE A 3 -6.81 -6.48 26.63
C ILE A 3 -6.69 -7.75 25.79
N ILE A 4 -6.23 -8.86 26.39
CA ILE A 4 -6.11 -10.16 25.72
C ILE A 4 -7.49 -10.62 25.25
N PHE A 5 -8.52 -10.46 26.08
CA PHE A 5 -9.89 -10.81 25.74
C PHE A 5 -10.40 -10.02 24.52
N TRP A 6 -10.16 -8.70 24.48
CA TRP A 6 -10.54 -7.85 23.35
C TRP A 6 -9.72 -8.09 22.06
N MET A 7 -8.54 -8.69 22.14
CA MET A 7 -7.75 -9.11 20.97
C MET A 7 -8.17 -10.50 20.46
N CYS A 8 -8.58 -11.39 21.36
CA CYS A 8 -9.02 -12.75 20.99
C CYS A 8 -10.37 -12.75 20.27
N ILE A 9 -11.31 -11.87 20.66
CA ILE A 9 -12.65 -11.84 20.06
C ILE A 9 -12.62 -11.55 18.53
N PRO A 10 -11.95 -10.49 18.04
CA PRO A 10 -11.87 -10.22 16.60
C PRO A 10 -11.10 -11.31 15.85
N SER A 11 -10.05 -11.86 16.47
CA SER A 11 -9.23 -12.93 15.87
C SER A 11 -10.03 -14.22 15.69
N LEU A 12 -10.89 -14.57 16.65
CA LEU A 12 -11.80 -15.71 16.58
C LEU A 12 -12.92 -15.48 15.56
N LEU A 13 -13.49 -14.27 15.49
CA LEU A 13 -14.47 -13.91 14.47
C LEU A 13 -13.88 -13.99 13.06
N PHE A 14 -12.64 -13.55 12.89
CA PHE A 14 -11.91 -13.69 11.63
C PHE A 14 -11.66 -15.16 11.28
N ALA A 15 -11.21 -15.98 12.25
CA ALA A 15 -11.03 -17.43 12.04
C ALA A 15 -12.35 -18.15 11.69
N LEU A 16 -13.44 -17.78 12.34
CA LEU A 16 -14.79 -18.26 12.02
C LEU A 16 -15.22 -17.84 10.62
N SER A 17 -14.91 -16.60 10.19
CA SER A 17 -15.24 -16.15 8.85
C SER A 17 -14.58 -16.98 7.74
N ILE A 18 -13.38 -17.52 7.99
CA ILE A 18 -12.66 -18.40 7.04
C ILE A 18 -13.41 -19.73 6.84
N LEU A 19 -14.08 -20.25 7.88
CA LEU A 19 -14.88 -21.49 7.79
C LEU A 19 -16.12 -21.32 6.90
N PHE A 20 -16.66 -20.11 6.80
CA PHE A 20 -17.84 -19.81 5.99
C PHE A 20 -17.53 -19.52 4.52
N ILE A 21 -16.25 -19.51 4.11
CA ILE A 21 -15.86 -19.31 2.71
C ILE A 21 -15.70 -20.69 2.03
N PRO A 22 -16.68 -21.15 1.23
CA PRO A 22 -16.58 -22.44 0.55
C PRO A 22 -15.41 -22.44 -0.45
N GLY A 23 -14.47 -23.37 -0.26
CA GLY A 23 -13.33 -23.60 -1.16
C GLY A 23 -11.94 -23.28 -0.58
N LEU A 24 -11.85 -22.59 0.56
CA LEU A 24 -10.56 -22.16 1.16
C LEU A 24 -9.80 -23.30 1.86
N ILE A 25 -10.52 -24.34 2.33
CA ILE A 25 -9.96 -25.53 3.01
C ILE A 25 -9.72 -26.69 2.04
N LYS A 26 -9.84 -26.46 0.72
CA LYS A 26 -9.49 -27.49 -0.25
C LYS A 26 -7.96 -27.55 -0.33
N ARG A 27 -7.35 -28.54 0.34
CA ARG A 27 -5.92 -28.85 0.19
C ARG A 27 -5.63 -29.00 -1.31
N GLN A 28 -4.70 -28.21 -1.83
CA GLN A 28 -4.05 -28.57 -3.09
C GLN A 28 -3.43 -29.96 -2.90
N PRO A 29 -3.53 -30.86 -3.90
CA PRO A 29 -2.92 -32.17 -3.81
C PRO A 29 -1.43 -32.02 -3.49
N PRO A 30 -0.81 -32.97 -2.76
CA PRO A 30 0.61 -32.89 -2.45
C PRO A 30 1.37 -32.75 -3.76
N ASP A 31 2.09 -31.64 -3.93
CA ASP A 31 2.97 -31.47 -5.08
C ASP A 31 3.97 -32.64 -5.04
N ALA A 32 4.01 -33.39 -6.15
CA ALA A 32 4.91 -34.50 -6.35
C ALA A 32 6.36 -34.06 -6.07
N GLU A 33 7.15 -34.99 -5.52
CA GLU A 33 8.58 -34.92 -5.21
C GLU A 33 9.31 -33.68 -5.75
N VAL A 34 9.78 -32.83 -4.82
CA VAL A 34 10.62 -31.66 -5.09
C VAL A 34 11.97 -32.13 -5.64
N HIS A 35 12.03 -32.35 -6.96
CA HIS A 35 13.27 -32.63 -7.68
C HIS A 35 14.08 -31.33 -7.83
N VAL A 36 15.32 -31.33 -7.34
CA VAL A 36 16.29 -30.20 -7.37
C VAL A 36 16.51 -29.59 -8.77
N GLU A 37 16.11 -30.27 -9.85
CA GLU A 37 16.11 -29.73 -11.22
C GLU A 37 15.08 -28.60 -11.44
N THR A 38 13.97 -28.55 -10.68
CA THR A 38 12.98 -27.46 -10.81
C THR A 38 13.51 -26.12 -10.31
N GLU A 39 14.46 -26.07 -9.38
CA GLU A 39 14.97 -24.82 -8.82
C GLU A 39 15.79 -24.01 -9.87
N PHE A 40 16.56 -24.70 -10.72
CA PHE A 40 17.30 -24.07 -11.82
C PHE A 40 16.40 -23.65 -12.99
N GLU A 41 15.37 -24.44 -13.32
CA GLU A 41 14.36 -24.05 -14.30
C GLU A 41 13.48 -22.90 -13.80
N GLU A 42 13.08 -22.90 -12.52
CA GLU A 42 12.37 -21.78 -11.89
C GLU A 42 13.20 -20.51 -11.92
N LYS A 43 14.50 -20.59 -11.59
CA LYS A 43 15.38 -19.40 -11.62
C LYS A 43 15.50 -18.84 -13.04
N LYS A 44 15.71 -19.68 -14.06
CA LYS A 44 15.71 -19.25 -15.47
C LYS A 44 14.35 -18.70 -15.90
N SER A 45 13.25 -19.34 -15.48
CA SER A 45 11.87 -18.91 -15.73
C SER A 45 11.59 -17.55 -15.09
N PHE A 46 12.08 -17.30 -13.87
CA PHE A 46 11.95 -16.05 -13.13
C PHE A 46 12.67 -14.90 -13.83
N PHE A 47 13.93 -15.09 -14.22
CA PHE A 47 14.69 -14.06 -14.96
C PHE A 47 14.11 -13.79 -16.35
N ASN A 48 13.59 -14.82 -17.03
CA ASN A 48 12.91 -14.64 -18.32
C ASN A 48 11.54 -13.96 -18.16
N ALA A 49 10.81 -14.25 -17.07
CA ALA A 49 9.56 -13.58 -16.74
C ALA A 49 9.76 -12.08 -16.54
N PHE A 50 10.85 -11.69 -15.87
CA PHE A 50 11.22 -10.29 -15.64
C PHE A 50 11.42 -9.50 -16.93
N LYS A 51 12.07 -10.12 -17.93
CA LYS A 51 12.32 -9.51 -19.25
C LYS A 51 11.04 -9.34 -20.07
N ASN A 52 10.01 -10.13 -19.79
CA ASN A 52 8.77 -10.15 -20.56
C ASN A 52 7.71 -9.16 -20.04
N PHE A 53 7.99 -8.40 -18.99
CA PHE A 53 7.03 -7.42 -18.47
C PHE A 53 6.98 -6.14 -19.32
N PRO A 54 5.77 -5.60 -19.60
CA PRO A 54 5.62 -4.39 -20.39
C PRO A 54 6.23 -3.19 -19.66
N LYS A 55 6.70 -2.18 -20.40
CA LYS A 55 7.25 -0.94 -19.81
C LYS A 55 6.29 -0.29 -18.80
N VAL A 56 4.98 -0.38 -19.05
CA VAL A 56 3.93 0.13 -18.16
C VAL A 56 4.00 -0.51 -16.77
N PHE A 57 4.30 -1.82 -16.68
CA PHE A 57 4.43 -2.54 -15.41
C PHE A 57 5.50 -1.90 -14.52
N TRP A 58 6.68 -1.64 -15.08
CA TRP A 58 7.79 -1.01 -14.35
C TRP A 58 7.47 0.39 -13.85
N VAL A 59 6.72 1.16 -14.63
CA VAL A 59 6.26 2.51 -14.25
C VAL A 59 5.28 2.44 -13.08
N GLY A 60 4.31 1.54 -13.15
CA GLY A 60 3.37 1.36 -12.05
C GLY A 60 4.06 0.79 -10.79
N LEU A 61 5.01 -0.12 -10.95
CA LEU A 61 5.80 -0.64 -9.83
C LEU A 61 6.64 0.46 -9.16
N PHE A 62 7.22 1.37 -9.94
CA PHE A 62 7.92 2.56 -9.43
C PHE A 62 6.97 3.51 -8.70
N LEU A 63 5.78 3.80 -9.25
CA LEU A 63 4.77 4.59 -8.55
C LEU A 63 4.35 3.93 -7.23
N ILE A 64 4.18 2.61 -7.23
CA ILE A 64 3.86 1.83 -6.03
C ILE A 64 4.97 1.99 -4.99
N PHE A 65 6.23 1.82 -5.41
CA PHE A 65 7.39 2.00 -4.54
C PHE A 65 7.38 3.37 -3.86
N CYS A 66 7.31 4.45 -4.64
CA CYS A 66 7.33 5.82 -4.12
C CYS A 66 6.11 6.12 -3.23
N GLY A 67 4.93 5.63 -3.61
CA GLY A 67 3.72 5.76 -2.81
C GLY A 67 3.85 5.09 -1.45
N TYR A 68 4.36 3.85 -1.40
CA TYR A 68 4.60 3.13 -0.15
C TYR A 68 5.71 3.77 0.68
N LEU A 69 6.83 4.16 0.05
CA LEU A 69 7.95 4.80 0.72
C LEU A 69 7.53 6.09 1.45
N GLY A 70 6.65 6.90 0.84
CA GLY A 70 6.06 8.07 1.47
C GLY A 70 5.02 7.73 2.55
N MET A 71 4.13 6.79 2.25
CA MET A 71 2.98 6.44 3.08
C MET A 71 3.36 5.75 4.39
N THR A 72 4.24 4.74 4.33
CA THR A 72 4.47 3.83 5.45
C THR A 72 5.03 4.50 6.70
N PRO A 73 6.00 5.43 6.61
CA PRO A 73 6.59 6.02 7.81
C PRO A 73 5.57 6.91 8.51
N SER A 74 4.81 7.68 7.72
CA SER A 74 3.74 8.52 8.26
C SER A 74 2.72 7.72 9.05
N GLN A 75 2.46 6.48 8.63
CA GLN A 75 1.51 5.59 9.27
C GLN A 75 2.07 4.87 10.49
N ARG A 76 3.33 4.43 10.43
CA ARG A 76 4.00 3.76 11.55
C ARG A 76 4.18 4.71 12.73
N PHE A 77 4.55 5.95 12.45
CA PHE A 77 4.83 6.96 13.48
C PHE A 77 3.61 7.83 13.80
N PHE A 78 2.46 7.63 13.15
CA PHE A 78 1.25 8.45 13.38
C PHE A 78 0.82 8.48 14.85
N SER A 79 0.74 7.33 15.52
CA SER A 79 0.31 7.29 16.92
C SER A 79 1.27 8.03 17.85
N MET A 80 2.59 7.96 17.57
CA MET A 80 3.59 8.72 18.32
C MET A 80 3.48 10.22 18.00
N TYR A 81 3.28 10.61 16.74
CA TYR A 81 3.01 12.00 16.37
C TYR A 81 1.81 12.60 17.14
N ILE A 82 0.69 11.88 17.22
CA ILE A 82 -0.49 12.35 17.97
C ILE A 82 -0.18 12.54 19.46
N TYR A 83 0.62 11.65 20.04
CA TYR A 83 0.94 11.68 21.47
C TYR A 83 2.04 12.70 21.80
N GLU A 84 3.18 12.61 21.14
CA GLU A 84 4.39 13.38 21.45
C GLU A 84 4.36 14.80 20.88
N TYR A 85 3.83 14.98 19.67
CA TYR A 85 3.85 16.27 18.98
C TYR A 85 2.56 17.08 19.21
N LEU A 86 1.40 16.42 19.18
CA LEU A 86 0.11 17.10 19.43
C LEU A 86 -0.31 17.08 20.90
N GLY A 87 0.29 16.23 21.75
CA GLY A 87 -0.11 16.10 23.15
C GLY A 87 -1.49 15.47 23.35
N LEU A 88 -1.99 14.71 22.37
CA LEU A 88 -3.35 14.16 22.36
C LEU A 88 -3.35 12.65 22.62
N GLN A 89 -4.35 12.16 23.35
CA GLN A 89 -4.58 10.72 23.57
C GLN A 89 -5.73 10.19 22.71
N ALA A 90 -5.76 10.58 21.42
CA ALA A 90 -6.85 10.27 20.50
C ALA A 90 -6.44 9.36 19.32
N SER A 91 -5.23 8.81 19.33
CA SER A 91 -4.71 7.99 18.22
C SER A 91 -5.61 6.78 17.91
N GLY A 92 -6.12 6.07 18.93
CA GLY A 92 -7.05 4.96 18.75
C GLY A 92 -8.36 5.35 18.07
N PHE A 93 -8.97 6.49 18.48
CA PHE A 93 -10.17 7.03 17.84
C PHE A 93 -9.91 7.42 16.37
N LEU A 94 -8.79 8.07 16.11
CA LEU A 94 -8.37 8.49 14.78
C LEU A 94 -8.10 7.29 13.85
N TRP A 95 -7.56 6.19 14.38
CA TRP A 95 -7.43 4.92 13.64
C TRP A 95 -8.77 4.26 13.37
N ALA A 96 -9.68 4.24 14.33
CA ALA A 96 -11.03 3.71 14.15
C ALA A 96 -11.80 4.49 13.09
N LEU A 97 -11.71 5.83 13.11
CA LEU A 97 -12.31 6.70 12.11
C LEU A 97 -11.76 6.40 10.70
N ALA A 98 -10.44 6.26 10.58
CA ALA A 98 -9.79 5.91 9.31
C ALA A 98 -10.31 4.57 8.77
N ALA A 99 -10.45 3.55 9.63
CA ALA A 99 -10.96 2.24 9.24
C ALA A 99 -12.44 2.30 8.79
N ILE A 100 -13.29 3.05 9.50
CA ILE A 100 -14.69 3.26 9.10
C ILE A 100 -14.78 3.95 7.75
N ALA A 101 -13.95 4.97 7.53
CA ALA A 101 -13.89 5.67 6.24
C ALA A 101 -13.36 4.75 5.12
N GLU A 102 -12.44 3.83 5.43
CA GLU A 102 -11.80 2.94 4.46
C GLU A 102 -12.72 1.83 3.93
N ILE A 103 -13.54 1.22 4.79
CA ILE A 103 -14.39 0.05 4.45
C ILE A 103 -15.29 0.30 3.24
N PRO A 104 -16.06 1.41 3.15
CA PRO A 104 -16.88 1.69 1.97
C PRO A 104 -16.06 1.79 0.69
N PHE A 105 -14.88 2.44 0.74
CA PHE A 105 -14.03 2.61 -0.43
C PHE A 105 -13.45 1.28 -0.92
N MET A 106 -13.03 0.41 0.00
CA MET A 106 -12.63 -0.96 -0.37
C MET A 106 -13.77 -1.74 -1.01
N PHE A 107 -14.97 -1.68 -0.43
CA PHE A 107 -16.15 -2.37 -0.97
C PHE A 107 -16.48 -1.92 -2.40
N PHE A 108 -16.39 -0.62 -2.67
CA PHE A 108 -16.63 -0.06 -4.00
C PHE A 108 -15.40 -0.04 -4.92
N ALA A 109 -14.22 -0.48 -4.46
CA ALA A 109 -12.96 -0.38 -5.20
C ALA A 109 -13.05 -1.05 -6.58
N ASN A 110 -13.69 -2.23 -6.68
CA ASN A 110 -13.89 -2.92 -7.96
C ASN A 110 -14.74 -2.07 -8.95
N ARG A 111 -15.77 -1.38 -8.46
CA ARG A 111 -16.60 -0.50 -9.29
C ARG A 111 -15.79 0.70 -9.79
N PHE A 112 -14.96 1.28 -8.93
CA PHE A 112 -14.03 2.34 -9.32
C PHE A 112 -13.01 1.84 -10.35
N LEU A 113 -12.42 0.66 -10.14
CA LEU A 113 -11.43 0.06 -11.03
C LEU A 113 -12.00 -0.14 -12.43
N ARG A 114 -13.21 -0.70 -12.54
CA ARG A 114 -13.89 -0.88 -13.83
C ARG A 114 -14.23 0.43 -14.52
N ARG A 115 -14.53 1.49 -13.77
CA ARG A 115 -14.94 2.80 -14.34
C ARG A 115 -13.76 3.68 -14.76
N TYR A 116 -12.72 3.73 -13.94
CA TYR A 116 -11.61 4.68 -14.11
C TYR A 116 -10.31 4.03 -14.59
N GLY A 117 -10.17 2.72 -14.43
CA GLY A 117 -8.95 1.97 -14.74
C GLY A 117 -7.95 1.97 -13.58
N SER A 118 -7.15 0.92 -13.50
CA SER A 118 -6.18 0.67 -12.43
C SER A 118 -5.11 1.77 -12.34
N MET A 119 -4.53 2.17 -13.47
CA MET A 119 -3.45 3.18 -13.49
C MET A 119 -3.90 4.56 -12.99
N LYS A 120 -5.09 5.02 -13.38
CA LYS A 120 -5.60 6.34 -12.94
C LYS A 120 -5.88 6.35 -11.45
N LEU A 121 -6.45 5.27 -10.93
CA LEU A 121 -6.71 5.12 -9.49
C LEU A 121 -5.42 4.99 -8.68
N LEU A 122 -4.40 4.33 -9.23
CA LEU A 122 -3.08 4.24 -8.61
C LEU A 122 -2.47 5.63 -8.48
N VAL A 123 -2.42 6.42 -9.56
CA VAL A 123 -1.89 7.79 -9.56
C VAL A 123 -2.70 8.70 -8.63
N PHE A 124 -4.03 8.59 -8.66
CA PHE A 124 -4.92 9.32 -7.77
C PHE A 124 -4.64 8.97 -6.31
N GLY A 125 -4.55 7.69 -5.98
CA GLY A 125 -4.22 7.20 -4.65
C GLY A 125 -2.86 7.72 -4.16
N THR A 126 -1.82 7.64 -4.99
CA THR A 126 -0.49 8.20 -4.70
C THR A 126 -0.55 9.69 -4.42
N PHE A 127 -1.32 10.46 -5.19
CA PHE A 127 -1.51 11.88 -4.92
C PHE A 127 -2.20 12.13 -3.57
N PHE A 128 -3.21 11.34 -3.21
CA PHE A 128 -3.85 11.44 -1.90
C PHE A 128 -2.94 11.06 -0.73
N VAL A 129 -1.86 10.29 -0.97
CA VAL A 129 -0.79 10.11 0.03
C VAL A 129 -0.12 11.45 0.35
N PHE A 130 0.24 12.22 -0.67
CA PHE A 130 0.80 13.56 -0.48
C PHE A 130 -0.18 14.45 0.29
N VAL A 131 -1.45 14.50 -0.15
CA VAL A 131 -2.49 15.31 0.50
C VAL A 131 -2.68 14.91 1.96
N ARG A 132 -2.68 13.61 2.27
CA ARG A 132 -2.78 13.13 3.65
C ARG A 132 -1.61 13.61 4.50
N ILE A 133 -0.38 13.40 4.03
CA ILE A 133 0.82 13.70 4.81
C ILE A 133 1.01 15.22 4.98
N ILE A 134 0.78 16.00 3.93
CA ILE A 134 0.91 17.47 4.01
C ILE A 134 -0.14 18.07 4.96
N THR A 135 -1.31 17.44 5.10
CA THR A 135 -2.35 17.89 6.03
C THR A 135 -1.88 17.82 7.50
N TYR A 136 -1.06 16.84 7.88
CA TYR A 136 -0.49 16.79 9.22
C TYR A 136 0.40 18.01 9.54
N ILE A 137 0.99 18.64 8.51
CA ILE A 137 1.90 19.78 8.68
C ILE A 137 1.14 21.10 8.61
N LEU A 138 0.23 21.22 7.64
CA LEU A 138 -0.53 22.45 7.44
C LEU A 138 -1.50 22.72 8.59
N ILE A 139 -2.00 21.66 9.22
CA ILE A 139 -2.97 21.75 10.31
C ILE A 139 -2.49 20.82 11.44
N PRO A 140 -1.48 21.21 12.24
CA PRO A 140 -0.92 20.38 13.30
C PRO A 140 -1.80 20.45 14.55
N ASN A 141 -3.06 19.98 14.43
CA ASN A 141 -4.02 19.88 15.52
C ASN A 141 -4.95 18.68 15.31
N PHE A 142 -5.88 18.48 16.25
CA PHE A 142 -6.85 17.37 16.18
C PHE A 142 -7.67 17.36 14.89
N THR A 143 -8.12 18.53 14.41
CA THR A 143 -8.91 18.66 13.18
C THR A 143 -8.11 18.26 11.95
N GLY A 144 -6.83 18.65 11.87
CA GLY A 144 -5.95 18.24 10.78
C GLY A 144 -5.70 16.74 10.78
N ALA A 145 -5.47 16.15 11.96
CA ALA A 145 -5.37 14.70 12.09
C ALA A 145 -6.67 14.00 11.65
N LEU A 146 -7.83 14.50 12.04
CA LEU A 146 -9.14 13.97 11.63
C LEU A 146 -9.30 13.99 10.10
N ILE A 147 -9.03 15.13 9.46
CA ILE A 147 -9.11 15.29 8.01
C ILE A 147 -8.14 14.33 7.30
N ALA A 148 -6.90 14.23 7.76
CA ALA A 148 -5.93 13.31 7.21
C ALA A 148 -6.38 11.84 7.35
N GLN A 149 -7.01 11.47 8.46
CA GLN A 149 -7.57 10.13 8.63
C GLN A 149 -8.76 9.86 7.70
N LEU A 150 -9.57 10.86 7.35
CA LEU A 150 -10.59 10.69 6.30
C LEU A 150 -9.95 10.45 4.93
N PHE A 151 -8.83 11.12 4.63
CA PHE A 151 -8.06 10.84 3.41
C PHE A 151 -7.44 9.44 3.40
N ASN A 152 -7.33 8.77 4.55
CA ASN A 152 -6.85 7.39 4.60
C ASN A 152 -7.69 6.45 3.73
N ALA A 153 -8.99 6.73 3.57
CA ALA A 153 -9.88 5.95 2.73
C ALA A 153 -9.47 5.94 1.25
N PHE A 154 -8.93 7.05 0.73
CA PHE A 154 -8.42 7.11 -0.64
C PHE A 154 -7.04 6.46 -0.76
N THR A 155 -6.25 6.52 0.31
CA THR A 155 -4.97 5.81 0.36
C THR A 155 -5.24 4.31 0.51
N TYR A 156 -5.52 3.77 1.70
CA TYR A 156 -5.63 2.32 1.82
C TYR A 156 -6.86 1.73 1.12
N GLY A 157 -7.99 2.43 1.15
CA GLY A 157 -9.23 1.88 0.61
C GLY A 157 -9.28 1.79 -0.91
N LEU A 158 -8.56 2.65 -1.63
CA LEU A 158 -8.58 2.69 -3.10
C LEU A 158 -7.22 2.41 -3.73
N TYR A 159 -6.13 2.98 -3.21
CA TYR A 159 -4.79 2.78 -3.75
C TYR A 159 -4.32 1.32 -3.62
N HIS A 160 -4.53 0.68 -2.46
CA HIS A 160 -4.04 -0.69 -2.25
C HIS A 160 -4.72 -1.71 -3.17
N PRO A 161 -6.06 -1.75 -3.30
CA PRO A 161 -6.71 -2.60 -4.31
C PRO A 161 -6.31 -2.24 -5.74
N ALA A 162 -6.14 -0.95 -6.05
CA ALA A 162 -5.71 -0.52 -7.38
C ALA A 162 -4.30 -0.97 -7.73
N ALA A 163 -3.37 -0.96 -6.78
CA ALA A 163 -2.00 -1.44 -6.96
C ALA A 163 -1.95 -2.94 -7.24
N ILE A 164 -2.70 -3.74 -6.47
CA ILE A 164 -2.82 -5.19 -6.68
C ILE A 164 -3.43 -5.49 -8.05
N PHE A 165 -4.54 -4.82 -8.37
CA PHE A 165 -5.21 -5.04 -9.65
C PHE A 165 -4.33 -4.60 -10.83
N PHE A 166 -3.61 -3.48 -10.71
CA PHE A 166 -2.68 -3.01 -11.72
C PHE A 166 -1.60 -4.06 -12.02
N VAL A 167 -0.99 -4.62 -10.98
CA VAL A 167 0.04 -5.66 -11.09
C VAL A 167 -0.54 -6.90 -11.76
N ALA A 168 -1.73 -7.35 -11.33
CA ALA A 168 -2.39 -8.52 -11.92
C ALA A 168 -2.77 -8.31 -13.39
N GLU A 169 -3.21 -7.11 -13.77
CA GLU A 169 -3.61 -6.76 -15.14
C GLU A 169 -2.42 -6.67 -16.10
N HIS A 170 -1.27 -6.19 -15.62
CA HIS A 170 -0.08 -5.95 -16.45
C HIS A 170 0.95 -7.09 -16.39
N THR A 171 0.58 -8.21 -15.76
CA THR A 171 1.42 -9.41 -15.67
C THR A 171 0.78 -10.55 -16.47
N PRO A 172 1.53 -11.24 -17.35
CA PRO A 172 1.03 -12.44 -18.03
C PRO A 172 0.57 -13.49 -17.01
N ARG A 173 -0.54 -14.20 -17.28
CA ARG A 173 -1.09 -15.21 -16.35
C ARG A 173 -0.05 -16.23 -15.86
N LYS A 174 0.86 -16.66 -16.75
CA LYS A 174 1.95 -17.61 -16.43
C LYS A 174 2.93 -17.07 -15.39
N ASN A 175 3.08 -15.75 -15.30
CA ASN A 175 4.04 -15.07 -14.43
C ASN A 175 3.35 -14.26 -13.31
N LEU A 176 2.06 -14.48 -13.06
CA LEU A 176 1.28 -13.70 -12.09
C LEU A 176 1.89 -13.76 -10.69
N VAL A 177 2.35 -14.94 -10.27
CA VAL A 177 3.05 -15.14 -8.99
C VAL A 177 4.31 -14.26 -8.92
N VAL A 178 5.12 -14.23 -9.97
CA VAL A 178 6.32 -13.39 -10.05
C VAL A 178 5.98 -11.90 -9.95
N GLY A 179 4.94 -11.44 -10.65
CA GLY A 179 4.48 -10.06 -10.59
C GLY A 179 4.00 -9.66 -9.19
N MET A 180 3.23 -10.53 -8.52
CA MET A 180 2.77 -10.32 -7.15
C MET A 180 3.90 -10.37 -6.12
N THR A 181 4.89 -11.24 -6.32
CA THR A 181 6.11 -11.28 -5.50
C THR A 181 6.89 -9.98 -5.64
N LEU A 182 7.05 -9.45 -6.86
CA LEU A 182 7.69 -8.16 -7.08
C LEU A 182 6.95 -7.01 -6.41
N TYR A 183 5.63 -7.00 -6.53
CA TYR A 183 4.79 -6.04 -5.81
C TYR A 183 5.04 -6.09 -4.31
N SER A 184 5.01 -7.27 -3.69
CA SER A 184 5.25 -7.43 -2.25
C SER A 184 6.66 -6.99 -1.86
N ILE A 185 7.68 -7.36 -2.62
CA ILE A 185 9.07 -6.93 -2.38
C ILE A 185 9.18 -5.41 -2.44
N VAL A 186 8.56 -4.76 -3.41
CA VAL A 186 8.68 -3.32 -3.63
C VAL A 186 7.84 -2.52 -2.62
N ALA A 187 6.58 -2.90 -2.43
CA ALA A 187 5.64 -2.19 -1.56
C ALA A 187 5.89 -2.47 -0.07
N ILE A 188 5.84 -3.75 0.30
CA ILE A 188 5.87 -4.21 1.70
C ILE A 188 7.31 -4.40 2.18
N GLY A 189 8.21 -4.83 1.29
CA GLY A 189 9.63 -5.00 1.61
C GLY A 189 10.38 -3.68 1.57
N ALA A 190 10.95 -3.36 0.41
CA ALA A 190 11.87 -2.25 0.20
C ALA A 190 11.27 -0.90 0.61
N GLY A 191 10.10 -0.53 0.07
CA GLY A 191 9.49 0.77 0.34
C GLY A 191 9.20 0.98 1.82
N SER A 192 8.62 -0.02 2.48
CA SER A 192 8.27 0.07 3.90
C SER A 192 9.50 0.04 4.81
N ILE A 193 10.44 -0.87 4.58
CA ILE A 193 11.64 -1.01 5.43
C ILE A 193 12.51 0.24 5.31
N ILE A 194 12.83 0.66 4.08
CA ILE A 194 13.66 1.84 3.82
C ILE A 194 12.96 3.08 4.35
N GLY A 195 11.68 3.25 4.07
CA GLY A 195 10.91 4.39 4.54
C GLY A 195 10.89 4.48 6.07
N ASN A 196 10.61 3.38 6.77
CA ASN A 196 10.50 3.39 8.23
C ASN A 196 11.86 3.61 8.90
N LEU A 197 12.93 3.03 8.36
CA LEU A 197 14.28 3.20 8.86
C LEU A 197 14.74 4.66 8.73
N ILE A 198 14.64 5.22 7.51
CA ILE A 198 14.97 6.63 7.26
C ILE A 198 14.05 7.53 8.06
N GLY A 199 12.75 7.20 8.13
CA GLY A 199 11.78 7.98 8.88
C GLY A 199 12.08 8.04 10.38
N GLY A 200 12.48 6.92 10.99
CA GLY A 200 12.91 6.89 12.39
C GLY A 200 14.09 7.82 12.65
N LEU A 201 15.14 7.74 11.82
CA LEU A 201 16.32 8.62 11.91
C LEU A 201 15.96 10.11 11.71
N VAL A 202 15.04 10.39 10.79
CA VAL A 202 14.57 11.77 10.54
C VAL A 202 13.80 12.31 11.75
N ILE A 203 12.96 11.50 12.39
CA ILE A 203 12.26 11.92 13.62
C ILE A 203 13.26 12.20 14.74
N GLU A 204 14.25 11.33 14.94
CA GLU A 204 15.24 11.45 16.02
C GLU A 204 16.07 12.73 15.90
N HIS A 205 16.49 13.11 14.70
CA HIS A 205 17.36 14.26 14.48
C HIS A 205 16.63 15.56 14.13
N PHE A 206 15.49 15.48 13.45
CA PHE A 206 14.81 16.64 12.85
C PHE A 206 13.31 16.75 13.22
N GLY A 207 12.75 15.75 13.89
CA GLY A 207 11.35 15.75 14.36
C GLY A 207 10.30 15.45 13.28
N TYR A 208 9.04 15.39 13.73
CA TYR A 208 7.88 15.05 12.90
C TYR A 208 7.60 15.98 11.71
N PRO A 209 7.76 17.32 11.80
CA PRO A 209 7.50 18.20 10.67
C PRO A 209 8.40 17.91 9.46
N VAL A 210 9.69 17.62 9.71
CA VAL A 210 10.66 17.32 8.65
C VAL A 210 10.38 15.95 8.03
N LEU A 211 10.01 14.97 8.86
CA LEU A 211 9.53 13.67 8.38
C LEU A 211 8.38 13.85 7.40
N PHE A 212 7.27 14.46 7.83
CA PHE A 212 6.11 14.58 6.96
C PHE A 212 6.40 15.42 5.71
N THR A 213 7.24 16.45 5.82
CA THR A 213 7.53 17.32 4.67
C THR A 213 8.31 16.55 3.62
N SER A 214 9.43 15.95 4.02
CA SER A 214 10.30 15.18 3.11
C SER A 214 9.58 13.98 2.49
N PHE A 215 8.84 13.21 3.29
CA PHE A 215 8.13 12.02 2.81
C PHE A 215 6.86 12.34 2.02
N SER A 216 6.27 13.52 2.16
CA SER A 216 5.16 13.96 1.31
C SER A 216 5.62 14.24 -0.13
N PHE A 217 6.82 14.78 -0.32
CA PHE A 217 7.32 15.12 -1.66
C PHE A 217 7.64 13.88 -2.50
N VAL A 218 7.97 12.74 -1.90
CA VAL A 218 8.25 11.49 -2.62
C VAL A 218 7.08 11.04 -3.51
N PRO A 219 5.84 10.82 -2.98
CA PRO A 219 4.70 10.45 -3.80
C PRO A 219 4.30 11.57 -4.78
N LEU A 220 4.46 12.85 -4.39
CA LEU A 220 4.18 13.97 -5.29
C LEU A 220 5.09 13.97 -6.53
N LEU A 221 6.40 13.81 -6.32
CA LEU A 221 7.39 13.71 -7.40
C LEU A 221 7.09 12.52 -8.30
N ALA A 222 6.71 11.38 -7.73
CA ALA A 222 6.33 10.20 -8.51
C ALA A 222 5.13 10.46 -9.43
N VAL A 223 4.10 11.16 -8.93
CA VAL A 223 2.92 11.59 -9.72
C VAL A 223 3.32 12.58 -10.82
N ILE A 224 4.18 13.56 -10.52
CA ILE A 224 4.67 14.53 -11.50
C ILE A 224 5.47 13.82 -12.62
N LEU A 225 6.40 12.95 -12.25
CA LEU A 225 7.20 12.17 -13.21
C LEU A 225 6.30 11.30 -14.10
N TYR A 226 5.26 10.69 -13.54
CA TYR A 226 4.27 9.95 -14.33
C TYR A 226 3.59 10.84 -15.39
N PHE A 227 3.17 12.04 -15.02
CA PHE A 227 2.52 12.95 -15.97
C PHE A 227 3.46 13.51 -17.04
N ILE A 228 4.72 13.79 -16.69
CA ILE A 228 5.71 14.31 -17.64
C ILE A 228 6.10 13.25 -18.67
N PHE A 229 6.44 12.04 -18.20
CA PHE A 229 7.06 11.02 -19.06
C PHE A 229 6.05 10.02 -19.66
N PHE A 230 4.95 9.72 -18.97
CA PHE A 230 4.14 8.54 -19.29
C PHE A 230 2.70 8.84 -19.73
N LYS A 231 2.14 10.03 -19.43
CA LYS A 231 0.83 10.44 -19.96
C LYS A 231 0.81 10.51 -21.50
N LYS A 232 1.94 10.88 -22.13
CA LYS A 232 2.06 10.94 -23.60
C LYS A 232 2.05 9.56 -24.27
N GLY A 233 2.50 8.51 -23.58
CA GLY A 233 2.55 7.15 -24.13
C GLY A 233 1.31 6.29 -23.87
N TYR A 234 0.56 6.57 -22.80
CA TYR A 234 -0.59 5.74 -22.39
C TYR A 234 -1.88 6.00 -23.18
N ARG A 235 -1.92 7.05 -24.00
CA ARG A 235 -3.12 7.48 -24.75
C ARG A 235 -3.24 6.89 -26.17
N GLN A 236 -2.35 5.95 -26.54
CA GLN A 236 -2.26 5.34 -27.87
C GLN A 236 -2.64 3.85 -27.95
N LYS A 237 -3.36 3.31 -26.96
CA LYS A 237 -4.02 2.00 -27.10
C LYS A 237 -5.47 2.07 -26.66
#